data_AF-A0A964XRL7-F1
#
_entry.id   AF-A0A964XRL7-F1
#
_cell.length_a   1.000
_cell.length_b   1.000
_cell.length_c   1.000
_cell.angle_alpha   90.00
_cell.angle_beta   90.00
_cell.angle_gamma   90.00
#
_symmetry.space_group_name_H-M   'P 1'
#
loop_
_entity.id
_entity.type
_entity.pdbx_description
1 polymer ?
#
loop_
_entity_poly.entity_id
_entity_poly.type
_entity_poly.pdbx_seq_one_letter_code
_entity_poly.pdbx_strand_id
1 'polypeptide(L)'
;MASPRGTKQETIDRANRFARIIATGGRRSDCIRYAAENWGVGPRSCDQYLKLAREQLKADWDIERPQMIADLLSQCSTLQLEARRAGQYHIALGAINTAAKLAQLCS
;
A
#
# COMPACT_ATOMS: atom_id res chain seq x y z
N MET A 1 12.31 -20.94 31.94
CA MET A 1 11.07 -21.48 31.34
C MET A 1 10.85 -20.78 30.01
N ALA A 2 10.61 -21.52 28.93
CA ALA A 2 10.31 -20.92 27.63
C ALA A 2 8.89 -20.33 27.66
N SER A 3 8.74 -19.03 27.39
CA SER A 3 7.43 -18.39 27.32
C SER A 3 6.52 -19.11 26.31
N PRO A 4 5.19 -19.16 26.55
CA PRO A 4 4.25 -19.77 25.63
C PRO A 4 4.41 -19.15 24.24
N ARG A 5 4.44 -19.97 23.19
CA ARG A 5 4.36 -19.45 21.81
C ARG A 5 3.05 -18.68 21.71
N GLY A 6 3.15 -17.37 21.43
CA GLY A 6 1.99 -16.50 21.27
C GLY A 6 0.96 -17.12 20.32
N THR A 7 -0.32 -16.89 20.60
CA THR A 7 -1.39 -17.48 19.79
C THR A 7 -1.35 -16.94 18.37
N LYS A 8 -1.93 -17.68 17.40
CA LYS A 8 -2.03 -17.20 16.01
C LYS A 8 -2.72 -15.83 15.94
N GLN A 9 -3.71 -15.61 16.81
CA GLN A 9 -4.42 -14.34 16.90
C GLN A 9 -3.51 -13.20 17.36
N GLU A 10 -2.69 -13.41 18.39
CA GLU A 10 -1.75 -12.41 18.87
C GLU A 10 -0.74 -11.99 17.79
N THR A 11 -0.31 -12.93 16.95
CA THR A 11 0.58 -12.65 15.81
C THR A 11 -0.10 -11.75 14.77
N ILE A 12 -1.39 -11.99 14.50
CA ILE A 12 -2.20 -11.18 13.58
C ILE A 12 -2.41 -9.77 14.17
N ASP A 13 -2.74 -9.66 15.45
CA ASP A 13 -2.98 -8.36 16.09
C ASP A 13 -1.71 -7.50 16.11
N ARG A 14 -0.55 -8.11 16.36
CA ARG A 14 0.76 -7.46 16.29
C ARG A 14 1.11 -7.01 14.88
N ALA A 15 0.82 -7.84 13.87
CA ALA A 15 1.00 -7.47 12.46
C ALA A 15 0.06 -6.33 12.04
N ASN A 16 -1.21 -6.35 12.46
CA ASN A 16 -2.16 -5.26 12.21
C ASN A 16 -1.65 -3.93 12.80
N ARG A 17 -1.02 -3.98 13.98
CA ARG A 17 -0.39 -2.80 14.59
C ARG A 17 0.77 -2.27 13.75
N PHE A 18 1.61 -3.15 13.20
CA PHE A 18 2.67 -2.77 12.27
C PHE A 18 2.12 -2.20 10.96
N ALA A 19 1.04 -2.78 10.41
CA ALA A 19 0.39 -2.25 9.22
C ALA A 19 -0.07 -0.80 9.41
N ARG A 20 -0.64 -0.46 10.59
CA ARG A 20 -1.00 0.93 10.94
C ARG A 20 0.21 1.86 11.02
N ILE A 21 1.32 1.40 11.62
CA ILE A 21 2.57 2.20 11.69
C ILE A 21 3.09 2.47 10.27
N ILE A 22 3.06 1.47 9.38
CA ILE A 22 3.52 1.63 7.99
C ILE A 22 2.57 2.56 7.21
N ALA A 23 1.25 2.39 7.35
CA ALA A 23 0.25 3.21 6.66
C ALA A 23 0.33 4.70 7.06
N THR A 24 0.84 5.01 8.26
CA THR A 24 1.07 6.38 8.74
C THR A 24 2.45 6.94 8.39
N GLY A 25 3.24 6.23 7.58
CA GLY A 25 4.58 6.65 7.14
C GLY A 25 5.74 6.15 8.00
N GLY A 26 5.47 5.29 8.97
CA GLY A 26 6.49 4.69 9.84
C GLY A 26 7.40 3.71 9.12
N ARG A 27 8.67 3.65 9.55
CA ARG A 27 9.70 2.78 8.97
C ARG A 27 9.83 1.48 9.75
N ARG A 28 10.56 0.52 9.18
CA ARG A 28 10.91 -0.75 9.86
C ARG A 28 11.54 -0.51 11.25
N SER A 29 12.38 0.51 11.37
CA SER A 29 13.00 0.89 12.65
C SER A 29 11.97 1.28 13.71
N ASP A 30 10.89 1.94 13.33
CA ASP A 30 9.83 2.35 14.26
C ASP A 30 9.03 1.15 14.74
N CYS A 31 8.74 0.19 13.86
CA CYS A 31 8.09 -1.07 14.24
C CYS A 31 8.94 -1.89 15.23
N ILE A 32 10.25 -1.96 15.01
CA ILE A 32 11.17 -2.68 15.90
C ILE A 32 11.28 -2.00 17.25
N ARG A 33 11.42 -0.66 17.28
CA ARG A 33 11.43 0.11 18.53
C ARG A 33 10.12 -0.11 19.29
N TYR A 34 8.98 0.02 18.62
CA TYR A 34 7.66 -0.19 19.21
C TYR A 34 7.52 -1.60 19.80
N ALA A 35 7.94 -2.62 19.07
CA ALA A 35 7.83 -4.00 19.53
C ALA A 35 8.79 -4.35 20.68
N ALA A 36 9.97 -3.73 20.71
CA ALA A 36 10.88 -3.83 21.84
C ALA A 36 10.28 -3.18 23.10
N GLU A 37 9.72 -1.97 22.98
CA GLU A 37 9.15 -1.21 24.09
C GLU A 37 7.84 -1.81 24.64
N ASN A 38 6.97 -2.33 23.76
CA ASN A 38 5.62 -2.75 24.14
C ASN A 38 5.49 -4.26 24.37
N TRP A 39 6.29 -5.08 23.67
CA TRP A 39 6.16 -6.54 23.70
C TRP A 39 7.43 -7.27 24.13
N GLY A 40 8.54 -6.55 24.31
CA GLY A 40 9.83 -7.14 24.66
C GLY A 40 10.37 -8.13 23.62
N VAL A 41 9.96 -8.01 22.34
CA VAL A 41 10.36 -8.94 21.28
C VAL A 41 11.54 -8.42 20.46
N GLY A 42 12.43 -9.34 20.10
CA GLY A 42 13.61 -9.03 19.30
C GLY A 42 13.32 -8.83 17.80
N PRO A 43 14.32 -8.35 17.03
CA PRO A 43 14.17 -8.03 15.61
C PRO A 43 13.70 -9.21 14.74
N ARG A 44 14.14 -10.44 15.07
CA ARG A 44 13.77 -11.66 14.32
C ARG A 44 12.27 -11.95 14.36
N SER A 45 11.61 -11.72 15.49
CA SER A 45 10.16 -11.87 15.61
C SER A 45 9.44 -10.73 14.89
N CYS A 46 10.00 -9.52 14.93
CA CYS A 46 9.44 -8.38 14.20
C CYS A 46 9.41 -8.60 12.69
N ASP A 47 10.42 -9.27 12.11
CA ASP A 47 10.44 -9.56 10.68
C ASP A 47 9.27 -10.47 10.23
N GLN A 48 8.83 -11.40 11.09
CA GLN A 48 7.64 -12.22 10.80
C GLN A 48 6.37 -11.38 10.81
N TYR A 49 6.20 -10.51 11.80
CA TYR A 49 5.04 -9.61 11.87
C TYR A 49 5.03 -8.60 10.71
N LEU A 50 6.20 -8.08 10.32
CA LEU A 50 6.35 -7.16 9.19
C LEU A 50 6.00 -7.83 7.86
N LYS A 51 6.37 -9.11 7.68
CA LYS A 51 5.98 -9.87 6.50
C LYS A 51 4.46 -9.97 6.41
N LEU A 52 3.81 -10.39 7.50
CA LEU A 52 2.36 -10.54 7.55
C LEU A 52 1.63 -9.19 7.36
N ALA A 53 2.13 -8.12 7.98
CA ALA A 53 1.60 -6.76 7.81
C ALA A 53 1.68 -6.28 6.36
N ARG A 54 2.79 -6.58 5.66
CA ARG A 54 2.94 -6.24 4.23
C ARG A 54 2.02 -7.06 3.33
N GLU A 55 1.80 -8.34 3.66
CA GLU A 55 0.84 -9.19 2.94
C GLU A 55 -0.58 -8.66 3.09
N GLN A 56 -0.97 -8.23 4.29
CA GLN A 56 -2.26 -7.58 4.54
C GLN A 56 -2.41 -6.28 3.75
N LEU A 57 -1.43 -5.37 3.83
CA LEU A 57 -1.46 -4.12 3.08
C LEU A 57 -1.54 -4.35 1.57
N LYS A 58 -0.89 -5.41 1.06
CA LYS A 58 -0.99 -5.79 -0.34
C LYS A 58 -2.38 -6.31 -0.69
N ALA A 59 -3.00 -7.12 0.16
CA ALA A 59 -4.35 -7.62 -0.05
C ALA A 59 -5.38 -6.47 -0.06
N ASP A 60 -5.24 -5.52 0.86
CA ASP A 60 -6.08 -4.30 0.88
C ASP A 60 -5.88 -3.50 -0.41
N TRP A 61 -4.63 -3.36 -0.86
CA TRP A 61 -4.31 -2.69 -2.12
C TRP A 61 -4.93 -3.39 -3.33
N ASP A 62 -4.89 -4.72 -3.39
CA ASP A 62 -5.46 -5.47 -4.52
C ASP A 62 -6.99 -5.29 -4.61
N ILE A 63 -7.67 -5.03 -3.49
CA ILE A 63 -9.11 -4.71 -3.45
C ILE A 63 -9.38 -3.28 -3.97
N GLU A 64 -8.58 -2.30 -3.54
CA GLU A 64 -8.80 -0.89 -3.91
C GLU A 64 -8.25 -0.52 -5.30
N ARG A 65 -7.30 -1.31 -5.82
CA ARG A 65 -6.60 -1.07 -7.07
C ARG A 65 -7.51 -0.81 -8.27
N PRO A 66 -8.59 -1.59 -8.53
CA PRO A 66 -9.47 -1.33 -9.67
C PRO A 66 -10.16 0.03 -9.58
N GLN A 67 -10.61 0.41 -8.38
CA GLN A 67 -11.25 1.71 -8.15
C GLN A 67 -10.26 2.85 -8.35
N MET A 68 -9.05 2.74 -7.79
CA MET A 68 -8.01 3.75 -8.00
C MET A 68 -7.65 3.91 -9.48
N ILE A 69 -7.55 2.81 -10.23
CA ILE A 69 -7.27 2.89 -11.67
C ILE A 69 -8.43 3.56 -12.41
N ALA A 70 -9.68 3.24 -12.08
CA ALA A 70 -10.85 3.90 -12.65
C ALA A 70 -10.83 5.42 -12.40
N ASP A 71 -10.51 5.84 -11.18
CA ASP A 71 -10.40 7.26 -10.82
C ASP A 71 -9.28 7.97 -11.60
N LEU A 72 -8.11 7.32 -11.75
CA LEU A 72 -7.00 7.85 -12.54
C LEU A 72 -7.32 7.94 -14.05
N LEU A 73 -8.05 6.96 -14.59
CA LEU A 73 -8.53 7.00 -15.98
C LEU A 73 -9.52 8.16 -16.20
N SER A 74 -10.42 8.40 -15.25
CA SER A 74 -11.34 9.54 -15.27
C SER A 74 -10.60 10.89 -15.27
N GLN A 75 -9.55 11.02 -14.45
CA GLN A 75 -8.69 12.20 -14.43
C GLN A 75 -7.96 12.40 -15.76
N CYS A 76 -7.42 11.32 -16.36
CA CYS A 76 -6.75 11.38 -17.67
C CYS A 76 -7.72 11.84 -18.77
N SER A 77 -8.96 11.35 -18.78
CA SER A 77 -9.99 11.74 -19.74
C SER A 77 -10.33 13.23 -19.64
N THR A 78 -10.45 13.74 -18.41
CA THR A 78 -10.72 15.16 -18.14
C THR A 78 -9.57 16.04 -18.64
N LEU A 79 -8.33 15.71 -18.26
CA LEU A 79 -7.14 16.44 -18.69
C LEU A 79 -6.97 16.43 -20.22
N GLN A 80 -7.25 15.29 -20.86
CA GLN A 80 -7.21 15.16 -22.30
C GLN A 80 -8.21 16.11 -22.99
N LEU A 81 -9.44 16.21 -22.48
CA LEU A 81 -10.47 17.08 -23.03
C LEU A 81 -10.07 18.56 -22.92
N GLU A 82 -9.57 18.97 -21.76
CA GLU A 82 -9.09 20.33 -21.52
C GLU A 82 -7.88 20.69 -22.40
N ALA A 83 -6.89 19.80 -22.48
CA ALA A 83 -5.72 19.99 -23.33
C ALA A 83 -6.10 20.10 -24.81
N ARG A 84 -7.07 19.30 -25.29
CA ARG A 84 -7.60 19.42 -26.65
C ARG A 84 -8.28 20.76 -26.91
N ARG A 85 -9.11 21.24 -25.96
CA ARG A 85 -9.76 22.55 -26.06
C ARG A 85 -8.75 23.70 -26.10
N ALA A 86 -7.65 23.57 -25.37
CA ALA A 86 -6.56 24.56 -25.32
C ALA A 86 -5.56 24.46 -26.50
N GLY A 87 -5.76 23.54 -27.46
CA GLY A 87 -4.82 23.30 -28.56
C GLY A 87 -3.49 22.65 -28.14
N GLN A 88 -3.39 22.17 -26.90
CA GLN A 88 -2.20 21.55 -26.33
C GLN A 88 -2.16 20.05 -26.65
N TYR A 89 -2.06 19.70 -27.94
CA TYR A 89 -2.19 18.31 -28.41
C TYR A 89 -1.11 17.36 -27.87
N HIS A 90 0.10 17.86 -27.58
CA HIS A 90 1.14 17.05 -26.96
C HIS A 90 0.76 16.58 -25.56
N ILE A 91 0.14 17.45 -24.76
CA ILE A 91 -0.36 17.11 -23.42
C ILE A 91 -1.53 16.13 -23.51
N ALA A 92 -2.45 16.35 -24.46
CA ALA A 92 -3.56 15.45 -24.70
C ALA A 92 -3.09 14.03 -25.10
N LEU A 93 -2.06 13.94 -25.95
CA LEU A 93 -1.44 12.66 -26.32
C LEU A 93 -0.75 12.00 -25.12
N GLY A 94 -0.11 12.78 -24.26
CA GLY A 94 0.47 12.30 -23.00
C GLY A 94 -0.58 11.68 -22.06
N ALA A 95 -1.75 12.31 -21.93
CA ALA A 95 -2.86 11.77 -21.15
C ALA A 95 -3.40 10.45 -21.73
N ILE A 96 -3.56 10.36 -23.06
CA ILE A 96 -3.99 9.15 -23.76
C ILE A 96 -3.00 8.00 -23.53
N ASN A 97 -1.70 8.26 -23.69
CA ASN A 97 -0.67 7.25 -23.48
C ASN A 97 -0.64 6.76 -22.02
N THR A 98 -0.86 7.67 -21.07
CA THR A 98 -0.95 7.32 -19.64
C THR A 98 -2.18 6.46 -19.37
N ALA A 99 -3.34 6.81 -19.94
CA ALA A 99 -4.55 6.01 -19.84
C ALA A 99 -4.38 4.61 -20.42
N ALA A 100 -3.71 4.47 -21.58
CA ALA A 100 -3.43 3.17 -22.17
C ALA A 100 -2.55 2.28 -21.27
N LYS A 101 -1.53 2.86 -20.63
CA LYS A 101 -0.69 2.15 -19.65
C LYS A 101 -1.49 1.72 -18.42
N LEU A 102 -2.38 2.58 -17.92
CA LEU A 102 -3.26 2.25 -16.80
C LEU A 102 -4.26 1.14 -17.17
N ALA A 103 -4.81 1.15 -18.38
CA ALA A 103 -5.72 0.11 -18.85
C ALA A 103 -5.05 -1.28 -18.94
N GLN A 104 -3.76 -1.35 -19.30
CA GLN A 104 -2.97 -2.59 -19.25
C GLN A 104 -2.77 -3.13 -17.83
N LEU A 105 -2.94 -2.29 -16.79
CA LEU A 105 -2.88 -2.74 -15.39
C LEU A 105 -4.22 -3.28 -14.88
N CYS A 106 -5.31 -3.14 -15.67
CA CYS A 106 -6.62 -3.72 -15.42
C CYS A 106 -6.85 -5.08 -16.10
N SER A 107 -6.06 -5.41 -17.13
CA SER A 107 -6.11 -6.68 -17.88
C SER A 107 -5.27 -7.77 -17.23
#